data_AF-A0A7V9AGS9-F1
#
_entry.id   AF-A0A7V9AGS9-F1
#
_cell.length_a   1.000
_cell.length_b   1.000
_cell.length_c   1.000
_cell.angle_alpha   90.00
_cell.angle_beta   90.00
_cell.angle_gamma   90.00
#
_symmetry.space_group_name_H-M   'P 1'
#
loop_
_entity.id
_entity.type
_entity.pdbx_description
1 polymer ?
#
loop_
_entity_poly.entity_id
_entity_poly.type
_entity_poly.pdbx_seq_one_letter_code
_entity_poly.pdbx_strand_id
1 'polypeptide(L)'
;MKYSELIHFEPIEDIIELRRADEASIARELVETYVVSDRLADQLDSLVLPQLQIDAPGDHKGLLVVGNYGTGKSHLMAVLSAVAEREELAERLTHPVVAEQAKVIAGRFLVV
;
A
#
# COMPACT_ATOMS: atom_id res chain seq x y z
N MET A 1 11.80 6.96 34.67
CA MET A 1 10.98 6.54 33.52
C MET A 1 10.58 7.81 32.79
N LYS A 2 11.18 8.08 31.63
CA LYS A 2 10.90 9.32 30.90
C LYS A 2 9.72 9.07 29.97
N TYR A 3 8.79 10.03 29.87
CA TYR A 3 7.66 9.93 28.92
C TYR A 3 8.12 9.69 27.47
N SER A 4 9.32 10.15 27.12
CA SER A 4 9.99 9.91 25.82
C SER A 4 10.35 8.45 25.55
N GLU A 5 10.36 7.58 26.57
CA GLU A 5 10.63 6.14 26.44
C GLU A 5 9.35 5.31 26.28
N LEU A 6 8.17 5.95 26.42
CA LEU A 6 6.86 5.30 26.33
C LEU A 6 6.15 5.61 25.00
N ILE A 7 6.53 6.70 24.35
CA ILE A 7 5.84 7.20 23.17
C ILE A 7 6.87 7.58 22.12
N HIS A 8 7.07 6.67 21.16
CA HIS A 8 7.79 6.95 19.92
C HIS A 8 6.75 7.43 18.90
N PHE A 9 6.76 8.73 18.59
CA PHE A 9 6.03 9.25 17.43
C PHE A 9 7.01 9.32 16.26
N GLU A 10 6.79 8.50 15.23
CA GLU A 10 7.32 8.82 13.92
C GLU A 10 6.57 10.07 13.42
N PRO A 11 7.28 11.14 13.01
CA PRO A 11 6.64 12.28 12.39
C PRO A 11 5.83 11.80 11.19
N ILE A 12 4.54 12.13 11.15
CA ILE A 12 3.76 11.95 9.93
C ILE A 12 4.32 12.97 8.94
N GLU A 13 5.06 12.53 7.92
CA GLU A 13 5.41 13.43 6.82
C GLU A 13 4.11 13.96 6.21
N ASP A 14 3.93 15.28 6.26
CA ASP A 14 2.63 15.93 6.04
C ASP A 14 2.06 15.75 4.62
N ILE A 15 2.85 15.27 3.65
CA ILE A 15 2.41 15.05 2.26
C ILE A 15 3.11 13.84 1.65
N ILE A 16 2.34 12.78 1.39
CA ILE A 16 2.81 11.66 0.57
C ILE A 16 2.80 12.10 -0.90
N GLU A 17 3.99 12.33 -1.44
CA GLU A 17 4.19 12.54 -2.86
C GLU A 17 4.36 11.20 -3.56
N LEU A 18 3.41 10.84 -4.44
CA LEU A 18 3.46 9.57 -5.18
C LEU A 18 4.78 9.39 -5.95
N ARG A 19 5.34 10.47 -6.50
CA ARG A 19 6.64 10.47 -7.21
C ARG A 19 7.85 10.16 -6.32
N ARG A 20 7.73 10.38 -5.00
CA ARG A 20 8.79 10.01 -4.06
C ARG A 20 8.72 8.53 -3.70
N ALA A 21 7.59 7.87 -3.94
CA ALA A 21 7.46 6.42 -3.77
C ALA A 21 8.26 5.62 -4.82
N ASP A 22 8.77 6.27 -5.88
CA ASP A 22 9.67 5.64 -6.86
C ASP A 22 11.09 5.43 -6.27
N GLU A 23 11.46 6.20 -5.24
CA GLU A 23 12.71 5.97 -4.52
C GLU A 23 12.60 4.70 -3.68
N ALA A 24 13.41 3.69 -4.00
CA ALA A 24 13.35 2.35 -3.41
C ALA A 24 13.30 2.32 -1.86
N SER A 25 14.01 3.24 -1.19
CA SER A 25 13.99 3.36 0.27
C SER A 25 12.68 3.93 0.81
N ILE A 26 12.13 4.93 0.13
CA ILE A 26 10.85 5.57 0.50
C ILE A 26 9.69 4.61 0.23
N ALA A 27 9.72 3.90 -0.92
CA ALA A 27 8.75 2.86 -1.26
C ALA A 27 8.63 1.82 -0.14
N ARG A 28 9.77 1.36 0.36
CA ARG A 28 9.84 0.38 1.43
C ARG A 28 9.27 0.93 2.74
N GLU A 29 9.67 2.12 3.14
CA GLU A 29 9.16 2.78 4.35
C GLU A 29 7.64 2.95 4.31
N LEU A 30 7.11 3.41 3.18
CA LEU A 30 5.66 3.57 2.99
C LEU A 30 4.91 2.24 3.12
N VAL A 31 5.47 1.14 2.62
CA VAL A 31 4.87 -0.20 2.76
C VAL A 31 4.95 -0.72 4.19
N GLU A 32 6.10 -0.58 4.86
CA GLU A 32 6.32 -1.09 6.22
C GLU A 32 5.52 -0.30 7.28
N THR A 33 5.20 0.97 7.03
CA THR A 33 4.46 1.85 7.95
C THR A 33 2.95 1.86 7.73
N TYR A 34 2.46 1.30 6.61
CA TYR A 34 1.03 1.35 6.29
C TYR A 34 0.21 0.30 7.05
N VAL A 35 -0.62 0.76 7.99
CA VAL A 35 -1.47 -0.13 8.78
C VAL A 35 -2.75 -0.47 8.03
N VAL A 36 -2.96 -1.77 7.80
CA VAL A 36 -4.19 -2.30 7.18
C VAL A 36 -5.11 -2.88 8.25
N SER A 37 -6.34 -2.36 8.34
CA SER A 37 -7.41 -2.96 9.16
C SER A 37 -8.03 -4.17 8.47
N ASP A 38 -8.61 -5.11 9.24
CA ASP A 38 -9.29 -6.29 8.69
C ASP A 38 -10.34 -5.92 7.62
N ARG A 39 -11.14 -4.88 7.87
CA ARG A 39 -12.12 -4.39 6.90
C ARG A 39 -11.46 -3.93 5.59
N LEU A 40 -10.33 -3.23 5.68
CA LEU A 40 -9.61 -2.80 4.49
C LEU A 40 -8.97 -3.99 3.78
N ALA A 41 -8.45 -4.97 4.52
CA ALA A 41 -7.92 -6.21 3.95
C ALA A 41 -8.98 -6.92 3.11
N ASP A 42 -10.21 -7.05 3.63
CA ASP A 42 -11.33 -7.64 2.88
C ASP A 42 -11.64 -6.87 1.59
N GLN A 43 -11.59 -5.53 1.62
CA GLN A 43 -11.81 -4.70 0.42
C GLN A 43 -10.65 -4.82 -0.58
N LEU A 44 -9.42 -4.94 -0.09
CA LEU A 44 -8.26 -5.14 -0.95
C LEU A 44 -8.35 -6.48 -1.69
N ASP A 45 -8.67 -7.55 -0.97
CA ASP A 45 -8.79 -8.90 -1.51
C ASP A 45 -9.98 -9.06 -2.46
N SER A 46 -11.17 -8.64 -2.04
CA SER A 46 -12.40 -8.90 -2.80
C SER A 46 -12.66 -7.91 -3.94
N LEU A 47 -12.08 -6.70 -3.90
CA LEU A 47 -12.37 -5.63 -4.85
C LEU A 47 -11.13 -5.05 -5.52
N VAL A 48 -10.08 -4.71 -4.78
CA VAL A 48 -8.96 -3.94 -5.37
C VAL A 48 -8.03 -4.82 -6.19
N LEU A 49 -7.45 -5.86 -5.59
CA LEU A 49 -6.49 -6.75 -6.24
C LEU A 49 -7.08 -7.49 -7.46
N PRO A 50 -8.36 -7.96 -7.45
CA PRO A 50 -8.96 -8.57 -8.63
C PRO A 50 -9.12 -7.62 -9.82
N GLN A 51 -9.24 -6.31 -9.58
CA GLN A 51 -9.29 -5.32 -10.65
C GLN A 51 -7.90 -4.96 -11.18
N LEU A 52 -6.85 -5.21 -10.40
CA LEU A 52 -5.46 -4.93 -10.77
C LEU A 52 -4.72 -6.14 -11.33
N GLN A 53 -5.12 -7.38 -11.05
CA GLN A 53 -4.44 -8.58 -11.59
C GLN A 53 -4.42 -8.61 -13.14
N ILE A 54 -3.44 -9.29 -13.75
CA ILE A 54 -3.29 -9.39 -15.22
C ILE A 54 -3.21 -10.83 -15.75
N ASP A 55 -3.40 -11.85 -14.90
CA ASP A 55 -3.35 -13.26 -15.28
C ASP A 55 -4.60 -13.74 -16.00
N ALA A 56 -5.76 -13.26 -15.57
CA ALA A 56 -7.05 -13.69 -16.09
C ALA A 56 -7.68 -12.56 -16.93
N PRO A 57 -8.12 -12.84 -18.17
CA PRO A 57 -8.85 -11.87 -18.97
C PRO A 57 -10.12 -11.40 -18.23
N GLY A 58 -10.33 -10.09 -18.15
CA GLY A 58 -11.50 -9.52 -17.48
C GLY A 58 -11.83 -8.11 -17.96
N ASP A 59 -13.07 -7.69 -17.70
CA ASP A 59 -13.50 -6.29 -17.84
C ASP A 59 -13.04 -5.49 -16.61
N HIS A 60 -11.73 -5.25 -16.53
CA HIS A 60 -11.10 -4.49 -15.44
C HIS A 60 -11.65 -3.07 -15.37
N LYS A 61 -12.03 -2.64 -14.17
CA LYS A 61 -12.65 -1.34 -13.92
C LYS A 61 -11.69 -0.41 -13.20
N GLY A 62 -11.83 0.89 -13.47
CA GLY A 62 -11.19 1.91 -12.66
C GLY A 62 -11.76 1.91 -11.24
N LEU A 63 -10.89 2.13 -10.25
CA LEU A 63 -11.25 2.25 -8.85
C LEU A 63 -11.13 3.72 -8.42
N LEU A 64 -12.14 4.23 -7.71
CA LEU A 64 -12.13 5.57 -7.15
C LEU A 64 -12.05 5.48 -5.62
N VAL A 65 -10.92 5.92 -5.07
CA VAL A 65 -10.70 5.96 -3.61
C VAL A 65 -11.17 7.31 -3.06
N VAL A 66 -12.18 7.29 -2.19
CA VAL A 66 -12.78 8.49 -1.57
C VAL A 66 -12.65 8.41 -0.05
N GLY A 67 -12.43 9.56 0.59
CA GLY A 67 -12.32 9.67 2.04
C GLY A 67 -11.80 11.03 2.47
N ASN A 68 -11.99 11.36 3.74
CA ASN A 68 -11.66 12.67 4.30
C ASN A 68 -10.14 12.96 4.26
N TYR A 69 -9.76 14.22 4.48
CA TYR A 69 -8.35 14.59 4.61
C TYR A 69 -7.68 13.78 5.74
N GLY A 70 -6.42 13.36 5.52
CA GLY A 70 -5.65 12.62 6.52
C GLY A 70 -6.03 11.14 6.72
N THR A 71 -6.94 10.56 5.94
CA THR A 71 -7.36 9.15 6.11
C THR A 71 -6.48 8.13 5.36
N GLY A 72 -5.24 8.49 5.02
CA GLY A 72 -4.29 7.55 4.39
C GLY A 72 -4.57 7.15 2.93
N LYS A 73 -5.41 7.89 2.18
CA LYS A 73 -5.72 7.56 0.77
C LYS A 73 -4.49 7.60 -0.13
N SER A 74 -3.68 8.67 -0.05
CA SER A 74 -2.45 8.78 -0.83
C SER A 74 -1.42 7.74 -0.39
N HIS A 75 -1.38 7.40 0.91
CA HIS A 75 -0.55 6.33 1.44
C HIS A 75 -0.93 4.98 0.82
N LEU A 76 -2.22 4.67 0.80
CA LEU A 76 -2.73 3.45 0.15
C LEU A 76 -2.32 3.39 -1.33
N MET A 77 -2.47 4.48 -2.06
CA MET A 77 -2.08 4.55 -3.48
C MET A 77 -0.58 4.36 -3.67
N ALA A 78 0.25 4.95 -2.81
CA ALA A 78 1.70 4.76 -2.85
C ALA A 78 2.09 3.31 -2.56
N VAL A 79 1.47 2.69 -1.56
CA VAL A 79 1.71 1.28 -1.18
C VAL A 79 1.34 0.33 -2.31
N LEU A 80 0.15 0.49 -2.89
CA LEU A 80 -0.29 -0.36 -4.01
C LEU A 80 0.61 -0.19 -5.23
N SER A 81 1.04 1.04 -5.54
CA SER A 81 1.94 1.30 -6.66
C SER A 81 3.33 0.70 -6.42
N ALA A 82 3.89 0.90 -5.22
CA ALA A 82 5.19 0.36 -4.85
C ALA A 82 5.23 -1.17 -4.89
N VAL A 83 4.19 -1.84 -4.37
CA VAL A 83 4.09 -3.30 -4.42
C VAL A 83 3.90 -3.78 -5.86
N ALA A 84 3.04 -3.11 -6.64
CA ALA A 84 2.81 -3.44 -8.05
C ALA A 84 4.10 -3.36 -8.90
N GLU A 85 5.01 -2.45 -8.58
CA GLU A 85 6.29 -2.29 -9.28
C GLU A 85 7.43 -3.17 -8.71
N ARG A 86 7.44 -3.45 -7.40
CA ARG A 86 8.59 -4.07 -6.70
C ARG A 86 8.13 -5.30 -5.92
N GLU A 87 8.42 -6.49 -6.47
CA GLU A 87 7.96 -7.78 -5.94
C GLU A 87 8.35 -7.98 -4.47
N GLU A 88 9.57 -7.56 -4.09
CA GLU A 88 10.11 -7.75 -2.75
C GLU A 88 9.36 -7.00 -1.64
N LEU A 89 8.47 -6.06 -2.01
CA LEU A 89 7.70 -5.27 -1.06
C LEU A 89 6.40 -5.95 -0.62
N ALA A 90 5.90 -6.96 -1.35
CA ALA A 90 4.68 -7.66 -0.95
C ALA A 90 4.79 -8.30 0.44
N GLU A 91 5.93 -8.92 0.74
CA GLU A 91 6.21 -9.54 2.05
C GLU A 91 6.41 -8.54 3.20
N ARG A 92 6.53 -7.23 2.87
CA ARG A 92 6.72 -6.15 3.85
C ARG A 92 5.41 -5.52 4.31
N LEU A 93 4.29 -5.87 3.68
CA LEU A 93 2.96 -5.41 4.08
C LEU A 93 2.64 -5.89 5.50
N THR A 94 2.07 -5.00 6.31
CA THR A 94 1.85 -5.26 7.75
C THR A 94 0.77 -6.31 8.03
N HIS A 95 -0.10 -6.60 7.06
CA HIS A 95 -1.21 -7.53 7.21
C HIS A 95 -0.93 -8.82 6.41
N PRO A 96 -0.79 -9.99 7.07
CA PRO A 96 -0.28 -11.21 6.45
C PRO A 96 -1.16 -11.72 5.31
N VAL A 97 -2.48 -11.61 5.43
CA VAL A 97 -3.41 -12.01 4.35
C VAL A 97 -3.23 -11.12 3.12
N VAL A 98 -3.03 -9.81 3.31
CA VAL A 98 -2.86 -8.87 2.19
C VAL A 98 -1.49 -9.07 1.55
N ALA A 99 -0.45 -9.35 2.35
CA ALA A 99 0.88 -9.70 1.84
C ALA A 99 0.84 -10.91 0.89
N GLU A 100 0.11 -11.96 1.27
CA GLU A 100 -0.07 -13.15 0.42
C GLU A 100 -0.87 -12.84 -0.85
N GLN A 101 -1.99 -12.12 -0.73
CA GLN A 101 -2.85 -11.83 -1.88
C GLN A 101 -2.22 -10.83 -2.85
N ALA A 102 -1.44 -9.87 -2.35
CA ALA A 102 -0.79 -8.87 -3.19
C ALA A 102 0.23 -9.45 -4.18
N LYS A 103 0.67 -10.71 -3.99
CA LYS A 103 1.54 -11.43 -4.94
C LYS A 103 0.95 -11.49 -6.36
N VAL A 104 -0.37 -11.40 -6.51
CA VAL A 104 -1.02 -11.39 -7.84
C VAL A 104 -0.70 -10.15 -8.68
N ILE A 105 -0.26 -9.05 -8.04
CA ILE A 105 0.15 -7.81 -8.71
C ILE A 105 1.64 -7.48 -8.52
N ALA A 106 2.31 -8.12 -7.57
CA ALA A 106 3.62 -7.70 -7.09
C ALA A 106 4.71 -7.80 -8.15
N GLY A 107 5.41 -6.69 -8.43
CA GLY A 107 6.49 -6.64 -9.44
C GLY A 107 6.04 -6.82 -10.89
N ARG A 108 4.75 -6.64 -11.19
CA ARG A 108 4.16 -6.90 -12.51
C ARG A 108 3.90 -5.65 -13.33
N PHE A 109 4.11 -4.47 -12.74
CA PHE A 109 3.78 -3.20 -13.35
C PHE A 109 5.02 -2.34 -13.53
N LEU A 110 4.99 -1.51 -14.57
CA LEU A 110 5.83 -0.33 -14.67
C LEU A 110 4.98 0.87 -14.25
N VAL A 111 5.35 1.51 -13.15
CA VAL A 111 4.69 2.72 -12.64
C VAL A 111 5.46 3.94 -13.19
N VAL A 112 4.75 5.00 -13.62
CA VAL A 112 5.32 6.19 -14.31
C VAL A 112 4.83 7.51 -13.75
#